data_AF-A0A6G2VIN5-F1
#
_entry.id   AF-A0A6G2VIN5-F1
#
_cell.length_a   1.000
_cell.length_b   1.000
_cell.length_c   1.000
_cell.angle_alpha   90.00
_cell.angle_beta   90.00
_cell.angle_gamma   90.00
#
_symmetry.space_group_name_H-M   'P 1'
#
loop_
_entity.id
_entity.type
_entity.pdbx_description
1 polymer ?
#
loop_
_entity_poly.entity_id
_entity_poly.type
_entity_poly.pdbx_seq_one_letter_code
_entity_poly.pdbx_strand_id
1 'polypeptide(L)'
;MSAPAHEPSVTRPADPPADPLSRERSHLAASRAALRAMRADVEALDISDVTANWVNAEVLARQIDDRIKALADLSGTPLFFGRLDYLHAPGAERVGGAEQPEGRETPSAQERRWEADGRFYIGRRHVHDAGGDPMVIDWRAPVSQPFYRASRKNPMDVGLRRRFGYTGGDLTAYEDEHLSEPADPTAAATTSKLLQQEIERPRVGPMRDIVATIQPEQDEIVRSGLSGTVCVQGGPGTGKTAVGLHRVAYLLYAHRERLARTGTLVIGPNRSFLHYIEQVLPALGELTVRQATVDDIVA
;
A
#
# COMPACT_ATOMS: atom_id res chain seq x y z
N MET A 1 -45.72 38.30 42.10
CA MET A 1 -44.44 38.00 41.41
C MET A 1 -44.18 36.52 41.60
N SER A 2 -44.61 35.69 40.65
CA SER A 2 -44.41 34.24 40.68
C SER A 2 -43.21 33.90 39.82
N ALA A 3 -42.18 33.28 40.41
CA ALA A 3 -41.02 32.76 39.68
C ALA A 3 -41.42 31.47 38.92
N PRO A 4 -40.90 31.24 37.70
CA PRO A 4 -41.24 30.05 36.93
C PRO A 4 -40.45 28.84 37.44
N ALA A 5 -41.10 27.67 37.44
CA ALA A 5 -40.49 26.38 37.74
C ALA A 5 -39.53 25.99 36.60
N HIS A 6 -38.33 25.55 36.98
CA HIS A 6 -37.30 25.07 36.07
C HIS A 6 -37.61 23.60 35.73
N GLU A 7 -38.00 23.30 34.49
CA GLU A 7 -38.11 21.92 34.01
C GLU A 7 -36.72 21.28 33.92
N PRO A 8 -36.55 20.01 34.32
CA PRO A 8 -35.29 19.31 34.14
C PRO A 8 -35.08 18.99 32.65
N SER A 9 -34.05 19.60 32.08
CA SER A 9 -33.57 19.32 30.73
C SER A 9 -33.27 17.83 30.56
N VAL A 10 -34.07 17.14 29.72
CA VAL A 10 -33.80 15.77 29.31
C VAL A 10 -32.55 15.77 28.42
N THR A 11 -31.41 15.42 28.99
CA THR A 11 -30.18 15.14 28.24
C THR A 11 -30.45 13.94 27.33
N ARG A 12 -30.63 14.21 26.03
CA ARG A 12 -30.69 13.17 24.99
C ARG A 12 -29.37 12.38 25.05
N PRO A 13 -29.38 11.04 25.12
CA PRO A 13 -28.13 10.28 25.09
C PRO A 13 -27.40 10.60 23.78
N ALA A 14 -26.14 11.01 23.90
CA ALA A 14 -25.25 11.17 22.75
C ALA A 14 -25.17 9.82 22.02
N ASP A 15 -25.26 9.85 20.68
CA ASP A 15 -25.01 8.66 19.87
C ASP A 15 -23.68 8.02 20.29
N PRO A 16 -23.61 6.68 20.44
CA PRO A 16 -22.36 6.02 20.75
C PRO A 16 -21.31 6.42 19.70
N PRO A 17 -20.05 6.71 20.10
CA PRO A 17 -19.01 7.02 19.14
C PRO A 17 -18.96 5.88 18.11
N ALA A 18 -19.11 6.24 16.83
CA ALA A 18 -19.15 5.28 15.73
C ALA A 18 -18.00 4.27 15.90
N ASP A 19 -18.36 2.98 15.98
CA ASP A 19 -17.41 1.88 16.12
C ASP A 19 -16.22 2.10 15.17
N PRO A 20 -14.97 2.13 15.67
CA PRO A 20 -13.79 2.37 14.84
C PRO A 20 -13.78 1.49 13.59
N LEU A 21 -14.14 0.22 13.70
CA LEU A 21 -14.17 -0.70 12.56
C LEU A 21 -15.20 -0.29 11.50
N SER A 22 -16.35 0.24 11.91
CA SER A 22 -17.39 0.77 11.01
C SER A 22 -16.92 2.00 10.22
N ARG A 23 -16.06 2.85 10.82
CA ARG A 23 -15.39 3.95 10.10
C ARG A 23 -14.43 3.41 9.03
N GLU A 24 -13.63 2.41 9.36
CA GLU A 24 -12.68 1.81 8.41
C GLU A 24 -13.39 1.09 7.26
N ARG A 25 -14.50 0.41 7.55
CA ARG A 25 -15.36 -0.21 6.52
C ARG A 25 -15.96 0.83 5.58
N SER A 26 -16.41 1.96 6.12
CA SER A 26 -16.89 3.09 5.30
C SER A 26 -15.78 3.65 4.41
N HIS A 27 -14.57 3.81 4.95
CA HIS A 27 -13.40 4.25 4.16
C HIS A 27 -13.03 3.25 3.05
N LEU A 28 -13.08 1.94 3.33
CA LEU A 28 -12.85 0.90 2.33
C LEU A 28 -13.91 0.92 1.22
N ALA A 29 -15.19 1.10 1.57
CA ALA A 29 -16.27 1.21 0.59
C ALA A 29 -16.09 2.44 -0.31
N ALA A 30 -15.75 3.59 0.27
CA ALA A 30 -15.46 4.81 -0.47
C ALA A 30 -14.22 4.64 -1.38
N SER A 31 -13.15 4.01 -0.88
CA SER A 31 -11.96 3.70 -1.68
C SER A 31 -12.26 2.76 -2.86
N ARG A 32 -13.15 1.78 -2.69
CA ARG A 32 -13.62 0.91 -3.80
C ARG A 32 -14.44 1.68 -4.82
N ALA A 33 -15.28 2.62 -4.39
CA ALA A 33 -16.01 3.49 -5.31
C ALA A 33 -15.05 4.37 -6.12
N ALA A 34 -14.04 4.95 -5.46
CA ALA A 34 -13.00 5.74 -6.11
C ALA A 34 -12.17 4.93 -7.10
N LEU A 35 -11.75 3.70 -6.75
CA LEU A 35 -11.05 2.81 -7.68
C LEU A 35 -11.89 2.49 -8.93
N ARG A 36 -13.20 2.28 -8.77
CA ARG A 36 -14.11 2.07 -9.90
C ARG A 36 -14.23 3.33 -10.77
N ALA A 37 -14.28 4.52 -10.17
CA ALA A 37 -14.28 5.79 -10.90
C ALA A 37 -12.97 5.97 -11.68
N MET A 38 -11.81 5.79 -11.03
CA MET A 38 -10.49 5.84 -11.68
C MET A 38 -10.41 4.89 -12.88
N ARG A 39 -11.00 3.70 -12.78
CA ARG A 39 -11.06 2.75 -13.89
C ARG A 39 -11.96 3.24 -15.02
N ALA A 40 -13.16 3.72 -14.69
CA ALA A 40 -14.11 4.25 -15.67
C ALA A 40 -13.54 5.45 -16.42
N ASP A 41 -12.80 6.34 -15.73
CA ASP A 41 -12.14 7.49 -16.34
C ASP A 41 -11.10 7.07 -17.39
N VAL A 42 -10.32 6.02 -17.09
CA VAL A 42 -9.34 5.45 -18.04
C VAL A 42 -10.03 4.75 -19.20
N GLU A 43 -11.13 4.02 -18.95
CA GLU A 43 -11.92 3.36 -20.00
C GLU A 43 -12.65 4.36 -20.91
N ALA A 44 -12.95 5.56 -20.40
CA ALA A 44 -13.59 6.64 -21.15
C ALA A 44 -12.62 7.50 -21.97
N LEU A 45 -11.30 7.27 -21.87
CA LEU A 45 -10.31 7.99 -22.68
C LEU A 45 -10.53 7.70 -24.17
N ASP A 46 -10.96 8.72 -24.91
CA ASP A 46 -11.14 8.63 -26.35
C ASP A 46 -9.78 8.71 -27.07
N ILE A 47 -9.39 7.62 -27.73
CA ILE A 47 -8.13 7.47 -28.45
C ILE A 47 -8.26 7.98 -29.89
N SER A 48 -9.50 8.27 -30.35
CA SER A 48 -9.78 8.65 -31.73
C SER A 48 -9.18 9.99 -32.15
N ASP A 49 -8.86 10.87 -31.20
CA ASP A 49 -8.21 12.17 -31.44
C ASP A 49 -6.68 12.10 -31.66
N VAL A 50 -6.04 10.92 -31.54
CA VAL A 50 -4.60 10.75 -31.81
C VAL A 50 -4.36 10.51 -33.30
N THR A 51 -4.74 11.47 -34.15
CA THR A 51 -4.78 11.35 -35.61
C THR A 51 -3.46 11.69 -36.33
N ALA A 52 -2.29 11.22 -35.85
CA ALA A 52 -1.02 11.49 -36.54
C ALA A 52 -0.09 10.29 -36.76
N ASN A 53 -0.20 9.21 -35.98
CA ASN A 53 0.66 8.03 -36.16
C ASN A 53 0.01 6.77 -35.56
N TRP A 54 -0.27 5.77 -36.40
CA TRP A 54 -0.86 4.49 -35.98
C TRP A 54 -0.02 3.76 -34.93
N VAL A 55 1.31 3.92 -34.96
CA VAL A 55 2.21 3.34 -33.96
C VAL A 55 1.98 3.98 -32.59
N ASN A 56 1.75 5.30 -32.55
CA ASN A 56 1.48 6.00 -31.29
C ASN A 56 0.11 5.62 -30.72
N ALA A 57 -0.89 5.43 -31.59
CA ALA A 57 -2.21 4.96 -31.19
C ALA A 57 -2.15 3.53 -30.59
N GLU A 58 -1.40 2.61 -31.21
CA GLU A 58 -1.22 1.24 -30.70
C GLU A 58 -0.49 1.22 -29.35
N VAL A 59 0.57 2.03 -29.21
CA VAL A 59 1.30 2.16 -27.93
C VAL A 59 0.40 2.74 -26.84
N LEU A 60 -0.40 3.75 -27.16
CA LEU A 60 -1.33 4.36 -26.21
C LEU A 60 -2.44 3.38 -25.81
N ALA A 61 -3.03 2.66 -26.76
CA ALA A 61 -4.02 1.62 -26.49
C ALA A 61 -3.48 0.56 -25.52
N ARG A 62 -2.25 0.08 -25.75
CA ARG A 62 -1.59 -0.86 -24.84
C ARG A 62 -1.36 -0.28 -23.45
N GLN A 63 -0.97 0.98 -23.34
CA GLN A 63 -0.78 1.65 -22.05
C GLN A 63 -2.11 1.80 -21.29
N ILE A 64 -3.20 2.11 -22.00
CA ILE A 64 -4.55 2.18 -21.44
C ILE A 64 -4.99 0.80 -20.95
N ASP A 65 -4.80 -0.25 -21.75
CA ASP A 65 -5.11 -1.63 -21.35
C ASP A 65 -4.33 -2.07 -20.10
N ASP A 66 -3.04 -1.79 -20.06
CA ASP A 66 -2.20 -2.11 -18.89
C ASP A 66 -2.65 -1.32 -17.66
N ARG A 67 -3.06 -0.05 -17.84
CA ARG A 67 -3.63 0.77 -16.77
C ARG A 67 -4.97 0.22 -16.27
N ILE A 68 -5.87 -0.19 -17.16
CA ILE A 68 -7.17 -0.80 -16.82
C ILE A 68 -6.96 -2.09 -16.02
N LYS A 69 -6.03 -2.95 -16.46
CA LYS A 69 -5.68 -4.19 -15.75
C LYS A 69 -5.10 -3.88 -14.36
N ALA A 70 -4.24 -2.88 -14.24
CA ALA A 70 -3.69 -2.45 -12.95
C ALA A 70 -4.76 -1.90 -11.99
N LEU A 71 -5.88 -1.39 -12.51
CA LEU A 71 -7.03 -0.90 -11.75
C LEU A 71 -8.09 -1.97 -11.44
N ALA A 72 -7.90 -3.23 -11.86
CA ALA A 72 -8.86 -4.31 -11.58
C ALA A 72 -9.02 -4.55 -10.07
N ASP A 73 -10.25 -4.46 -9.55
CA ASP A 73 -10.54 -4.72 -8.14
C ASP A 73 -10.48 -6.22 -7.84
N LEU A 74 -9.61 -6.61 -6.91
CA LEU A 74 -9.48 -7.99 -6.46
C LEU A 74 -10.37 -8.16 -5.23
N SER A 75 -11.64 -8.51 -5.45
CA SER A 75 -12.68 -8.56 -4.41
C SER A 75 -12.34 -9.41 -3.20
N GLY A 76 -11.47 -10.42 -3.33
CA GLY A 76 -11.02 -11.28 -2.23
C GLY A 76 -10.07 -10.63 -1.21
N THR A 77 -9.56 -9.42 -1.49
CA THR A 77 -8.54 -8.75 -0.69
C THR A 77 -8.92 -7.28 -0.45
N PRO A 78 -8.76 -6.73 0.75
CA PRO A 78 -9.03 -5.30 0.97
C PRO A 78 -8.00 -4.44 0.25
N LEU A 79 -8.41 -3.23 -0.14
CA LEU A 79 -7.55 -2.26 -0.84
C LEU A 79 -6.38 -1.79 0.04
N PHE A 80 -6.58 -1.72 1.34
CA PHE A 80 -5.56 -1.43 2.34
C PHE A 80 -5.54 -2.50 3.44
N PHE A 81 -4.38 -2.73 4.02
CA PHE A 81 -4.16 -3.73 5.08
C PHE A 81 -3.67 -3.09 6.39
N GLY A 82 -3.34 -1.80 6.36
CA GLY A 82 -2.96 -1.07 7.56
C GLY A 82 -3.14 0.44 7.42
N ARG A 83 -2.92 1.14 8.53
CA ARG A 83 -2.95 2.60 8.63
C ARG A 83 -1.78 3.09 9.48
N LEU A 84 -1.20 4.22 9.11
CA LEU A 84 -0.24 4.96 9.90
C LEU A 84 -0.83 6.31 10.28
N ASP A 85 -0.74 6.67 11.54
CA ASP A 85 -1.03 8.01 12.03
C ASP A 85 0.29 8.63 12.47
N TYR A 86 0.74 9.65 11.73
CA TYR A 86 1.95 10.40 12.03
C TYR A 86 1.69 11.44 13.11
N LEU A 87 2.72 11.75 13.90
CA LEU A 87 2.71 12.85 14.85
C LEU A 87 2.76 14.19 14.13
N HIS A 88 3.55 14.27 13.05
CA HIS A 88 3.64 15.44 12.20
C HIS A 88 3.37 15.05 10.75
N ALA A 89 2.71 15.93 10.01
CA ALA A 89 2.43 15.68 8.61
C ALA A 89 3.73 15.46 7.81
N PRO A 90 3.92 14.30 7.15
CA PRO A 90 5.11 14.04 6.36
C PRO A 90 5.24 15.06 5.22
N GLY A 91 6.23 15.94 5.29
CA GLY A 91 6.45 17.01 4.30
C GLY A 91 6.49 18.42 4.87
N ALA A 92 5.90 18.65 6.05
CA ALA A 92 5.79 19.96 6.69
C ALA A 92 7.17 20.60 7.02
N GLU A 93 8.18 19.78 7.33
CA GLU A 93 9.53 20.26 7.69
C GLU A 93 10.33 20.84 6.51
N ARG A 94 9.98 20.52 5.25
CA ARG A 94 10.72 21.05 4.07
C ARG A 94 10.47 22.54 3.82
N VAL A 95 9.51 23.15 4.50
CA VAL A 95 9.16 24.57 4.35
C VAL A 95 9.90 25.46 5.36
N GLY A 96 10.50 24.89 6.42
CA GLY A 96 10.98 25.67 7.57
C GLY A 96 12.49 25.87 7.73
N GLY A 97 13.36 25.22 6.93
CA GLY A 97 14.79 25.13 7.32
C GLY A 97 15.85 25.12 6.21
N ALA A 98 15.52 25.30 4.94
CA ALA A 98 16.51 25.45 3.88
C ALA A 98 16.30 26.79 3.18
N GLU A 99 17.37 27.57 3.02
CA GLU A 99 17.42 28.74 2.14
C GLU A 99 16.75 28.35 0.81
N GLN A 100 15.66 29.04 0.47
CA GLN A 100 14.87 28.75 -0.71
C GLN A 100 15.77 28.88 -1.94
N PRO A 101 15.99 27.83 -2.75
CA PRO A 101 16.47 28.04 -4.09
C PRO A 101 15.34 28.72 -4.86
N GLU A 102 15.59 29.94 -5.33
CA GLU A 102 14.64 30.71 -6.13
C GLU A 102 14.13 29.86 -7.30
N GLY A 103 12.81 29.69 -7.41
CA GLY A 103 12.16 29.04 -8.55
C GLY A 103 11.38 27.75 -8.28
N ARG A 104 11.18 27.32 -7.02
CA ARG A 104 10.20 26.26 -6.73
C ARG A 104 8.79 26.84 -6.63
N GLU A 105 7.92 26.40 -7.53
CA GLU A 105 6.48 26.68 -7.51
C GLU A 105 5.87 26.32 -6.15
N THR A 106 4.98 27.17 -5.64
CA THR A 106 4.26 26.95 -4.39
C THR A 106 3.52 25.60 -4.45
N PRO A 107 3.57 24.75 -3.41
CA PRO A 107 2.83 23.50 -3.40
C PRO A 107 1.36 23.76 -3.74
N SER A 108 0.84 22.94 -4.65
CA SER A 108 -0.55 22.98 -5.11
C SER A 108 -1.50 22.90 -3.90
N ALA A 109 -2.70 23.47 -4.02
CA ALA A 109 -3.70 23.38 -2.95
C ALA A 109 -4.06 21.92 -2.58
N GLN A 110 -3.78 21.00 -3.50
CA GLN A 110 -3.91 19.55 -3.37
C GLN A 110 -2.86 18.98 -2.38
N GLU A 111 -1.60 19.40 -2.45
CA GLU A 111 -0.55 19.00 -1.48
C GLU A 111 -0.82 19.51 -0.05
N ARG A 112 -1.52 20.64 0.10
CA ARG A 112 -1.80 21.29 1.39
C ARG A 112 -2.92 20.64 2.21
N ARG A 113 -3.82 19.86 1.60
CA ARG A 113 -4.98 19.28 2.32
C ARG A 113 -4.63 17.97 3.03
N TRP A 114 -3.58 17.28 2.58
CA TRP A 114 -3.21 15.94 3.06
C TRP A 114 -2.40 16.01 4.37
N GLU A 115 -1.86 17.20 4.67
CA GLU A 115 -1.15 17.49 5.90
C GLU A 115 -2.07 17.65 7.12
N ALA A 116 -3.40 17.77 6.94
CA ALA A 116 -4.27 18.17 8.03
C ALA A 116 -4.44 17.12 9.16
N ASP A 117 -4.36 15.82 8.85
CA ASP A 117 -4.62 14.75 9.83
C ASP A 117 -3.47 13.74 10.01
N GLY A 118 -2.45 13.73 9.13
CA GLY A 118 -1.30 12.82 9.22
C GLY A 118 -1.64 11.31 9.10
N ARG A 119 -2.82 10.95 8.58
CA ARG A 119 -3.29 9.54 8.50
C ARG A 119 -3.14 8.98 7.09
N PHE A 120 -2.45 7.85 6.96
CA PHE A 120 -2.19 7.18 5.67
C PHE A 120 -2.63 5.73 5.72
N TYR A 121 -3.54 5.34 4.83
CA TYR A 121 -3.91 3.95 4.61
C TYR A 121 -2.93 3.29 3.67
N ILE A 122 -2.35 2.16 4.06
CA ILE A 122 -1.30 1.47 3.30
C ILE A 122 -1.91 0.24 2.62
N GLY A 123 -1.70 0.14 1.31
CA GLY A 123 -2.29 -0.88 0.46
C GLY A 123 -1.39 -1.34 -0.67
N ARG A 124 -1.90 -2.27 -1.48
CA ARG A 124 -1.15 -2.89 -2.59
C ARG A 124 -0.98 -1.96 -3.79
N ARG A 125 -1.81 -0.93 -3.86
CA ARG A 125 -1.84 0.05 -4.94
C ARG A 125 -2.31 1.40 -4.42
N HIS A 126 -2.00 2.42 -5.19
CA HIS A 126 -2.53 3.76 -4.95
C HIS A 126 -3.99 3.89 -5.41
N VAL A 127 -4.80 4.57 -4.60
CA VAL A 127 -6.19 4.96 -4.90
C VAL A 127 -6.36 6.41 -4.47
N HIS A 128 -7.05 7.21 -5.28
CA HIS A 128 -7.40 8.59 -4.96
C HIS A 128 -8.86 8.87 -5.28
N ASP A 129 -9.44 9.87 -4.63
CA ASP A 129 -10.79 10.35 -4.91
C ASP A 129 -10.85 11.23 -6.17
N ALA A 130 -12.04 11.72 -6.53
CA ALA A 130 -12.22 12.59 -7.70
C ALA A 130 -11.46 13.93 -7.61
N GLY A 131 -11.11 14.38 -6.40
CA GLY A 131 -10.26 15.55 -6.18
C GLY A 131 -8.78 15.23 -6.28
N GLY A 132 -8.40 13.97 -6.52
CA GLY A 132 -7.04 13.46 -6.53
C GLY A 132 -6.42 13.29 -5.14
N ASP A 133 -7.22 13.38 -4.07
CA ASP A 133 -6.74 13.16 -2.71
C ASP A 133 -6.55 11.65 -2.46
N PRO A 134 -5.40 11.22 -1.88
CA PRO A 134 -5.05 9.82 -1.72
C PRO A 134 -5.96 9.18 -0.68
N MET A 135 -6.66 8.13 -1.09
CA MET A 135 -7.43 7.28 -0.20
C MET A 135 -6.63 6.07 0.28
N VAL A 136 -5.73 5.58 -0.56
CA VAL A 136 -4.80 4.48 -0.28
C VAL A 136 -3.43 4.80 -0.87
N ILE A 137 -2.40 4.63 -0.05
CA ILE A 137 -0.99 4.75 -0.41
C ILE A 137 -0.44 3.38 -0.77
N ASP A 138 0.28 3.33 -1.89
CA ASP A 138 0.99 2.13 -2.30
C ASP A 138 2.11 1.79 -1.30
N TRP A 139 2.18 0.53 -0.87
CA TRP A 139 3.20 0.01 0.03
C TRP A 139 4.65 0.23 -0.45
N ARG A 140 4.86 0.55 -1.72
CA ARG A 140 6.18 0.83 -2.28
C ARG A 140 6.59 2.28 -2.07
N ALA A 141 5.64 3.19 -1.84
CA ALA A 141 5.92 4.60 -1.62
C ALA A 141 6.82 4.82 -0.39
N PRO A 142 7.76 5.79 -0.40
CA PRO A 142 8.66 6.03 0.74
C PRO A 142 7.92 6.31 2.06
N VAL A 143 6.80 7.03 2.00
CA VAL A 143 5.96 7.34 3.18
C VAL A 143 5.33 6.09 3.82
N SER A 144 5.32 4.94 3.14
CA SER A 144 4.84 3.68 3.74
C SER A 144 5.91 2.90 4.50
N GLN A 145 7.20 3.26 4.35
CA GLN A 145 8.32 2.53 4.95
C GLN A 145 8.19 2.35 6.48
N PRO A 146 7.73 3.36 7.25
CA PRO A 146 7.52 3.19 8.69
C PRO A 146 6.52 2.09 9.06
N PHE A 147 5.59 1.72 8.17
CA PHE A 147 4.69 0.59 8.43
C PHE A 147 5.45 -0.70 8.74
N TYR A 148 6.59 -0.91 8.07
CA TYR A 148 7.44 -2.08 8.26
C TYR A 148 8.53 -1.87 9.30
N ARG A 149 9.21 -0.72 9.28
CA ARG A 149 10.42 -0.49 10.08
C ARG A 149 10.20 0.19 11.42
N ALA A 150 9.11 0.92 11.60
CA ALA A 150 8.88 1.65 12.83
C ALA A 150 8.71 0.68 14.00
N SER A 151 9.29 1.05 15.13
CA SER A 151 9.22 0.32 16.40
C SER A 151 9.18 1.33 17.54
N ARG A 152 8.81 0.93 18.76
CA ARG A 152 8.87 1.84 19.92
C ARG A 152 10.27 2.43 20.18
N LYS A 153 11.33 1.73 19.76
CA LYS A 153 12.72 2.23 19.87
C LYS A 153 13.07 3.25 18.77
N ASN A 154 12.43 3.15 17.62
CA ASN A 154 12.59 4.06 16.50
C ASN A 154 11.22 4.25 15.82
N PRO A 155 10.38 5.18 16.32
CA PRO A 155 9.00 5.33 15.84
C PRO A 155 8.88 5.92 14.44
N MET A 156 9.96 6.53 13.91
CA MET A 156 9.96 7.17 12.58
C MET A 156 8.82 8.18 12.40
N ASP A 157 8.56 8.99 13.43
CA ASP A 157 7.48 9.99 13.52
C ASP A 157 6.04 9.41 13.47
N VAL A 158 5.89 8.08 13.54
CA VAL A 158 4.59 7.43 13.64
C VAL A 158 4.14 7.37 15.10
N GLY A 159 2.95 7.89 15.38
CA GLY A 159 2.29 7.77 16.69
C GLY A 159 1.56 6.44 16.84
N LEU A 160 0.78 6.05 15.82
CA LEU A 160 -0.03 4.85 15.83
C LEU A 160 0.08 4.08 14.52
N ARG A 161 0.24 2.75 14.63
CA ARG A 161 0.16 1.81 13.52
C ARG A 161 -1.03 0.88 13.73
N ARG A 162 -2.02 0.95 12.84
CA ARG A 162 -3.19 0.05 12.83
C ARG A 162 -3.00 -1.04 11.79
N ARG A 163 -3.27 -2.29 12.15
CA ARG A 163 -3.36 -3.45 11.22
C ARG A 163 -4.79 -3.91 11.10
N PHE A 164 -5.16 -4.43 9.94
CA PHE A 164 -6.50 -4.93 9.68
C PHE A 164 -6.52 -6.43 9.43
N GLY A 165 -7.45 -7.11 10.11
CA GLY A 165 -7.86 -8.48 9.79
C GLY A 165 -9.01 -8.43 8.78
N TYR A 166 -9.03 -9.37 7.84
CA TYR A 166 -10.03 -9.39 6.79
C TYR A 166 -10.46 -10.81 6.42
N THR A 167 -11.64 -10.93 5.82
CA THR A 167 -12.15 -12.18 5.25
C THR A 167 -12.94 -11.85 3.99
N GLY A 168 -12.61 -12.49 2.87
CA GLY A 168 -13.29 -12.24 1.59
C GLY A 168 -13.24 -10.78 1.12
N GLY A 169 -12.17 -10.06 1.48
CA GLY A 169 -12.01 -8.63 1.17
C GLY A 169 -12.69 -7.66 2.14
N ASP A 170 -13.43 -8.14 3.14
CA ASP A 170 -14.09 -7.28 4.14
C ASP A 170 -13.28 -7.20 5.43
N LEU A 171 -13.21 -6.01 6.02
CA LEU A 171 -12.51 -5.79 7.29
C LEU A 171 -13.30 -6.39 8.45
N THR A 172 -12.71 -7.33 9.18
CA THR A 172 -13.33 -8.08 10.28
C THR A 172 -12.75 -7.73 11.63
N ALA A 173 -11.51 -7.25 11.67
CA ALA A 173 -10.81 -6.90 12.91
C ALA A 173 -9.79 -5.78 12.66
N TYR A 174 -9.35 -5.14 13.74
CA TYR A 174 -8.21 -4.25 13.73
C TYR A 174 -7.34 -4.46 14.97
N GLU A 175 -6.08 -4.03 14.90
CA GLU A 175 -5.17 -4.02 16.03
C GLU A 175 -4.33 -2.75 15.98
N ASP A 176 -4.28 -2.01 17.10
CA ASP A 176 -3.53 -0.77 17.25
C ASP A 176 -2.24 -0.99 18.00
N GLU A 177 -1.17 -0.43 17.43
CA GLU A 177 0.15 -0.40 18.03
C GLU A 177 0.57 1.06 18.23
N HIS A 178 0.62 1.49 19.48
CA HIS A 178 1.11 2.80 19.88
C HIS A 178 2.64 2.78 19.92
N LEU A 179 3.26 3.59 19.06
CA LEU A 179 4.70 3.64 18.83
C LEU A 179 5.38 4.82 19.53
N SER A 180 4.65 5.89 19.81
CA SER A 180 5.14 7.08 20.50
C SER A 180 5.04 7.03 22.03
N GLU A 181 4.29 6.06 22.57
CA GLU A 181 4.13 5.92 24.02
C GLU A 181 5.39 5.31 24.65
N PRO A 182 5.83 5.82 25.82
CA PRO A 182 6.97 5.25 26.52
C PRO A 182 6.72 3.77 26.78
N ALA A 183 7.68 2.93 26.38
CA ALA A 183 7.57 1.50 26.57
C ALA A 183 7.46 1.21 28.08
N ASP A 184 6.28 0.75 28.51
CA ASP A 184 6.12 0.23 29.87
C ASP A 184 7.09 -0.96 30.04
N PRO A 185 8.09 -0.87 30.93
CA PRO A 185 9.08 -1.92 31.12
C PRO A 185 8.46 -3.22 31.68
N THR A 186 7.22 -3.18 32.16
CA THR A 186 6.47 -4.34 32.65
C THR A 186 5.52 -4.92 31.60
N ALA A 187 5.22 -4.17 30.54
CA ALA A 187 4.43 -4.67 29.43
C ALA A 187 5.31 -5.54 28.52
N ALA A 188 4.99 -6.83 28.46
CA ALA A 188 5.59 -7.73 27.48
C ALA A 188 5.42 -7.14 26.06
N ALA A 189 6.44 -7.29 25.21
CA ALA A 189 6.34 -6.96 23.80
C ALA A 189 5.11 -7.67 23.22
N THR A 190 4.04 -6.93 22.97
CA THR A 190 2.79 -7.52 22.53
C THR A 190 2.95 -7.87 21.06
N THR A 191 3.17 -9.15 20.77
CA THR A 191 3.21 -9.65 19.40
C THR A 191 1.81 -9.49 18.79
N SER A 192 1.76 -8.92 17.60
CA SER A 192 0.51 -8.70 16.87
C SER A 192 -0.17 -10.03 16.56
N LYS A 193 -1.41 -10.22 17.05
CA LYS A 193 -2.19 -11.45 16.83
C LYS A 193 -2.63 -11.55 15.38
N LEU A 194 -3.04 -10.43 14.78
CA LEU A 194 -3.44 -10.38 13.38
C LEU A 194 -2.27 -10.69 12.45
N LEU A 195 -1.08 -10.14 12.75
CA LEU A 195 0.14 -10.45 12.00
C LEU A 195 0.50 -11.93 12.13
N GLN A 196 0.49 -12.47 13.36
CA GLN A 196 0.82 -13.87 13.61
C GLN A 196 -0.14 -14.82 12.87
N GLN A 197 -1.44 -14.56 12.95
CA GLN A 197 -2.46 -15.36 12.25
C GLN A 197 -2.25 -15.37 10.73
N GLU A 198 -1.90 -14.23 10.13
CA GLU A 198 -1.66 -14.17 8.69
C GLU A 198 -0.34 -14.87 8.29
N ILE A 199 0.71 -14.80 9.12
CA ILE A 199 1.98 -15.53 8.91
C ILE A 199 1.79 -17.04 8.98
N GLU A 200 0.98 -17.51 9.95
CA GLU A 200 0.69 -18.92 10.21
C GLU A 200 -0.37 -19.49 9.25
N ARG A 201 -1.04 -18.64 8.48
CA ARG A 201 -2.11 -19.05 7.57
C ARG A 201 -1.64 -20.14 6.59
N PRO A 202 -2.42 -21.22 6.41
CA PRO A 202 -2.06 -22.29 5.49
C PRO A 202 -1.77 -21.79 4.07
N ARG A 203 -0.62 -22.19 3.53
CA ARG A 203 -0.16 -21.87 2.18
C ARG A 203 -0.68 -22.95 1.21
N VAL A 204 -1.92 -22.77 0.76
CA VAL A 204 -2.61 -23.71 -0.14
C VAL A 204 -2.92 -23.02 -1.47
N GLY A 205 -2.68 -23.72 -2.57
CA GLY A 205 -2.87 -23.18 -3.92
C GLY A 205 -1.72 -22.25 -4.35
N PRO A 206 -1.99 -21.26 -5.21
CA PRO A 206 -1.01 -20.27 -5.63
C PRO A 206 -0.43 -19.49 -4.44
N MET A 207 0.81 -19.04 -4.60
CA MET A 207 1.49 -18.20 -3.64
C MET A 207 0.77 -16.85 -3.50
N ARG A 208 0.52 -16.45 -2.26
CA ARG A 208 -0.04 -15.14 -1.93
C ARG A 208 1.09 -14.11 -1.78
N ASP A 209 0.76 -12.85 -2.01
CA ASP A 209 1.63 -11.76 -1.60
C ASP A 209 1.79 -11.73 -0.07
N ILE A 210 2.86 -11.11 0.41
CA ILE A 210 3.18 -10.98 1.83
C ILE A 210 3.22 -9.52 2.26
N VAL A 211 2.71 -8.58 1.47
CA VAL A 211 2.90 -7.13 1.71
C VAL A 211 2.45 -6.72 3.11
N ALA A 212 1.35 -7.29 3.62
CA ALA A 212 0.85 -6.97 4.95
C ALA A 212 1.70 -7.53 6.10
N THR A 213 2.59 -8.48 5.80
CA THR A 213 3.37 -9.25 6.78
C THR A 213 4.88 -9.16 6.56
N ILE A 214 5.36 -8.25 5.70
CA ILE A 214 6.81 -8.02 5.51
C ILE A 214 7.41 -7.61 6.86
N GLN A 215 8.44 -8.32 7.28
CA GLN A 215 9.18 -8.03 8.51
C GLN A 215 10.25 -6.95 8.28
N PRO A 216 10.72 -6.24 9.32
CA PRO A 216 11.71 -5.16 9.17
C PRO A 216 12.96 -5.57 8.37
N GLU A 217 13.54 -6.72 8.68
CA GLU A 217 14.75 -7.23 8.01
C GLU A 217 14.47 -7.64 6.56
N GLN A 218 13.23 -8.08 6.27
CA GLN A 218 12.79 -8.38 4.91
C GLN A 218 12.58 -7.08 4.11
N ASP A 219 12.02 -6.03 4.71
CA ASP A 219 11.86 -4.72 4.06
C ASP A 219 13.21 -4.09 3.69
N GLU A 220 14.25 -4.28 4.52
CA GLU A 220 15.63 -3.89 4.17
C GLU A 220 16.11 -4.53 2.87
N ILE A 221 15.90 -5.83 2.71
CA ILE A 221 16.25 -6.56 1.50
C ILE A 221 15.39 -6.09 0.32
N VAL A 222 14.07 -5.99 0.52
CA VAL A 222 13.11 -5.56 -0.52
C VAL A 222 13.48 -4.19 -1.06
N ARG A 223 13.76 -3.22 -0.18
CA ARG A 223 14.04 -1.82 -0.54
C ARG A 223 15.50 -1.52 -0.84
N SER A 224 16.41 -2.49 -0.73
CA SER A 224 17.82 -2.27 -1.08
C SER A 224 17.97 -1.80 -2.53
N GLY A 225 18.98 -0.96 -2.83
CA GLY A 225 19.12 -0.35 -4.15
C GLY A 225 19.29 -1.36 -5.29
N LEU A 226 19.07 -0.92 -6.53
CA LEU A 226 19.25 -1.74 -7.73
C LEU A 226 20.73 -2.10 -8.03
N SER A 227 21.68 -1.34 -7.46
CA SER A 227 23.10 -1.53 -7.73
C SER A 227 23.65 -2.78 -7.07
N GLY A 228 24.27 -3.65 -7.88
CA GLY A 228 24.96 -4.86 -7.40
C GLY A 228 24.06 -6.10 -7.34
N THR A 229 24.67 -7.21 -6.90
CA THR A 229 24.00 -8.50 -6.75
C THR A 229 23.59 -8.70 -5.30
N VAL A 230 22.35 -9.11 -5.06
CA VAL A 230 21.84 -9.43 -3.71
C VAL A 230 21.55 -10.92 -3.61
N CYS A 231 22.16 -11.59 -2.64
CA CYS A 231 21.87 -12.98 -2.31
C CYS A 231 21.00 -13.02 -1.04
N VAL A 232 19.81 -13.65 -1.12
CA VAL A 232 18.90 -13.80 0.02
C VAL A 232 19.01 -15.21 0.58
N GLN A 233 19.71 -15.35 1.71
CA GLN A 233 19.93 -16.62 2.39
C GLN A 233 19.12 -16.68 3.69
N GLY A 234 18.57 -17.85 4.02
CA GLY A 234 17.76 -18.05 5.21
C GLY A 234 17.19 -19.46 5.30
N GLY A 235 16.73 -19.85 6.49
CA GLY A 235 16.19 -21.18 6.76
C GLY A 235 14.95 -21.54 5.92
N PRO A 236 14.53 -22.82 5.91
CA PRO A 236 13.24 -23.22 5.33
C PRO A 236 12.09 -22.39 5.92
N GLY A 237 11.13 -22.01 5.08
CA GLY A 237 9.93 -21.29 5.53
C GLY A 237 10.06 -19.77 5.74
N THR A 238 11.28 -19.19 5.75
CA THR A 238 11.52 -17.76 6.04
C THR A 238 11.07 -16.77 4.96
N GLY A 239 10.35 -17.23 3.93
CA GLY A 239 9.74 -16.35 2.92
C GLY A 239 10.70 -15.82 1.84
N LYS A 240 11.88 -16.41 1.65
CA LYS A 240 12.89 -15.94 0.67
C LYS A 240 12.34 -15.67 -0.73
N THR A 241 11.57 -16.60 -1.28
CA THR A 241 10.92 -16.42 -2.60
C THR A 241 9.98 -15.23 -2.60
N ALA A 242 9.21 -15.06 -1.52
CA ALA A 242 8.30 -13.94 -1.36
C ALA A 242 9.09 -12.62 -1.35
N VAL A 243 10.13 -12.53 -0.52
CA VAL A 243 11.03 -11.38 -0.43
C VAL A 243 11.62 -11.03 -1.80
N GLY A 244 12.08 -12.02 -2.56
CA GLY A 244 12.61 -11.82 -3.92
C GLY A 244 11.57 -11.23 -4.89
N LEU A 245 10.34 -11.75 -4.88
CA LEU A 245 9.27 -11.24 -5.76
C LEU A 245 8.81 -9.83 -5.35
N HIS A 246 8.71 -9.56 -4.05
CA HIS A 246 8.35 -8.23 -3.56
C HIS A 246 9.47 -7.22 -3.83
N ARG A 247 10.73 -7.65 -3.76
CA ARG A 247 11.87 -6.87 -4.22
C ARG A 247 11.75 -6.49 -5.69
N VAL A 248 11.41 -7.45 -6.56
CA VAL A 248 11.18 -7.16 -7.99
C VAL A 248 10.08 -6.11 -8.15
N ALA A 249 8.95 -6.27 -7.48
CA ALA A 249 7.84 -5.31 -7.55
C ALA A 249 8.22 -3.92 -7.01
N TYR A 250 9.03 -3.85 -5.96
CA TYR A 250 9.56 -2.58 -5.45
C TYR A 250 10.51 -1.92 -6.44
N LEU A 251 11.44 -2.68 -7.04
CA LEU A 251 12.39 -2.13 -8.01
C LEU A 251 11.68 -1.62 -9.27
N LEU A 252 10.65 -2.32 -9.75
CA LEU A 252 9.81 -1.87 -10.87
C LEU A 252 9.09 -0.55 -10.56
N TYR A 253 8.65 -0.36 -9.31
CA TYR A 253 8.11 0.92 -8.85
C TYR A 253 9.18 2.01 -8.75
N ALA A 254 10.27 1.75 -8.03
CA ALA A 254 11.30 2.75 -7.70
C ALA A 254 12.19 3.12 -8.90
N HIS A 255 12.34 2.23 -9.87
CA HIS A 255 13.20 2.39 -11.04
C HIS A 255 12.46 2.15 -12.37
N ARG A 256 11.18 2.52 -12.41
CA ARG A 256 10.27 2.27 -13.54
C ARG A 256 10.86 2.64 -14.90
N GLU A 257 11.48 3.82 -15.01
CA GLU A 257 12.00 4.34 -16.28
C GLU A 257 13.16 3.50 -16.81
N ARG A 258 14.02 3.01 -15.90
CA ARG A 258 15.18 2.20 -16.24
C ARG A 258 14.74 0.78 -16.61
N LEU A 259 13.89 0.17 -15.79
CA LEU A 259 13.48 -1.22 -15.97
C LEU A 259 12.46 -1.42 -17.10
N ALA A 260 11.66 -0.40 -17.43
CA ALA A 260 10.80 -0.44 -18.62
C ALA A 260 11.60 -0.60 -19.93
N ARG A 261 12.85 -0.12 -19.96
CA ARG A 261 13.73 -0.23 -21.15
C ARG A 261 14.46 -1.56 -21.24
N THR A 262 14.89 -2.11 -20.10
CA THR A 262 15.71 -3.34 -20.05
C THR A 262 14.90 -4.61 -19.86
N GLY A 263 13.64 -4.50 -19.42
CA GLY A 263 12.81 -5.64 -19.04
C GLY A 263 13.23 -6.24 -17.69
N THR A 264 12.45 -7.22 -17.23
CA THR A 264 12.72 -7.99 -16.01
C THR A 264 12.36 -9.46 -16.25
N LEU A 265 13.25 -10.36 -15.85
CA LEU A 265 13.11 -11.81 -16.02
C LEU A 265 13.23 -12.51 -14.66
N VAL A 266 12.22 -13.32 -14.32
CA VAL A 266 12.27 -14.23 -13.18
C VAL A 266 12.53 -15.64 -13.69
N ILE A 267 13.61 -16.25 -13.22
CA ILE A 267 14.00 -17.60 -13.61
C ILE A 267 13.65 -18.57 -12.47
N GLY A 268 12.82 -19.56 -12.79
CA GLY A 268 12.41 -20.61 -11.87
C GLY A 268 13.10 -21.95 -12.18
N PRO A 269 13.12 -22.89 -11.21
CA PRO A 269 13.69 -24.23 -11.42
C PRO A 269 12.83 -25.11 -12.32
N ASN A 270 11.51 -24.89 -12.39
CA ASN A 270 10.58 -25.65 -13.24
C ASN A 270 9.25 -24.90 -13.39
N ARG A 271 8.40 -25.35 -14.33
CA ARG A 271 7.10 -24.73 -14.63
C ARG A 271 6.11 -24.80 -13.47
N SER A 272 6.11 -25.87 -12.67
CA SER A 272 5.23 -25.97 -11.49
C SER A 272 5.54 -24.92 -10.45
N PHE A 273 6.83 -24.60 -10.24
CA PHE A 273 7.25 -23.50 -9.37
C PHE A 273 6.82 -22.14 -9.93
N LEU A 274 7.00 -21.91 -11.24
CA LEU A 274 6.56 -20.67 -11.89
C LEU A 274 5.05 -20.48 -11.75
N HIS A 275 4.26 -21.53 -11.98
CA HIS A 275 2.81 -21.52 -11.79
C HIS A 275 2.43 -21.22 -10.33
N TYR A 276 3.15 -21.78 -9.36
CA TYR A 276 2.92 -21.48 -7.95
C TYR A 276 3.15 -19.99 -7.63
N ILE A 277 4.13 -19.31 -8.24
CA ILE A 277 4.43 -17.89 -7.96
C ILE A 277 3.73 -16.90 -8.89
N GLU A 278 3.04 -17.37 -9.93
CA GLU A 278 2.60 -16.55 -11.07
C GLU A 278 1.67 -15.39 -10.67
N GLN A 279 0.92 -15.56 -9.57
CA GLN A 279 -0.09 -14.60 -9.13
C GLN A 279 0.49 -13.46 -8.26
N VAL A 280 1.72 -13.59 -7.75
CA VAL A 280 2.29 -12.61 -6.81
C VAL A 280 2.52 -11.26 -7.48
N LEU A 281 3.21 -11.23 -8.62
CA LEU A 281 3.54 -9.98 -9.31
C LEU A 281 2.30 -9.29 -9.91
N PRO A 282 1.37 -10.00 -10.58
CA PRO A 282 0.11 -9.41 -11.03
C PRO A 282 -0.73 -8.82 -9.90
N ALA A 283 -0.79 -9.48 -8.73
CA ALA A 283 -1.52 -8.95 -7.57
C ALA A 283 -0.92 -7.63 -7.04
N LEU A 284 0.35 -7.37 -7.31
CA LEU A 284 1.07 -6.12 -6.99
C LEU A 284 1.04 -5.09 -8.15
N GLY A 285 0.32 -5.39 -9.23
CA GLY A 285 0.19 -4.52 -10.41
C GLY A 285 1.30 -4.68 -11.44
N GLU A 286 2.16 -5.69 -11.32
CA GLU A 286 3.30 -5.92 -12.22
C GLU A 286 2.96 -6.99 -13.26
N LEU A 287 2.59 -6.55 -14.47
CA LEU A 287 2.11 -7.41 -15.56
C LEU A 287 3.16 -7.72 -16.64
N THR A 288 4.29 -7.02 -16.62
CA THR A 288 5.30 -7.06 -17.71
C THR A 288 6.50 -7.96 -17.41
N VAL A 289 6.51 -8.61 -16.25
CA VAL A 289 7.63 -9.45 -15.83
C VAL A 289 7.58 -10.80 -16.54
N ARG A 290 8.64 -11.11 -17.30
CA ARG A 290 8.74 -12.40 -17.99
C ARG A 290 9.18 -13.47 -17.00
N GLN A 291 8.61 -14.66 -17.11
CA GLN A 291 8.98 -15.82 -16.31
C GLN A 291 9.44 -16.94 -17.24
N ALA A 292 10.54 -17.61 -16.91
CA ALA A 292 11.11 -18.69 -17.71
C ALA A 292 11.80 -19.72 -16.81
N THR A 293 11.97 -20.95 -17.30
CA THR A 293 12.90 -21.90 -16.70
C THR A 293 14.30 -21.74 -17.30
N VAL A 294 15.30 -22.40 -16.70
CA VAL A 294 16.63 -22.49 -17.30
C VAL A 294 16.54 -23.15 -18.68
N ASP A 295 15.75 -24.22 -18.81
CA ASP A 295 15.56 -24.94 -20.07
C ASP A 295 14.95 -24.05 -21.17
N ASP A 296 13.98 -23.18 -20.82
CA ASP A 296 13.36 -22.24 -21.77
C ASP A 296 14.36 -21.17 -22.29
N ILE A 297 15.48 -20.94 -21.61
CA ILE A 297 16.49 -19.92 -21.98
C ILE A 297 17.61 -20.51 -22.84
N VAL A 298 17.90 -21.80 -22.68
CA VAL A 298 19.03 -22.47 -23.35
C VAL A 298 18.59 -23.15 -24.66
N ALA A 299 17.29 -23.42 -24.82
CA ALA A 299 16.70 -23.96 -26.05
C ALA A 299 16.65 -22.95 -27.20
#